data_AF-A0A842MGE4-F1
#
_entry.id   AF-A0A842MGE4-F1
#
_cell.length_a   1.000
_cell.length_b   1.000
_cell.length_c   1.000
_cell.angle_alpha   90.00
_cell.angle_beta   90.00
_cell.angle_gamma   90.00
#
_symmetry.space_group_name_H-M   'P 1'
#
loop_
_entity.id
_entity.type
_entity.pdbx_description
1 polymer ?
#
loop_
_entity_poly.entity_id
_entity_poly.type
_entity_poly.pdbx_seq_one_letter_code
_entity_poly.pdbx_strand_id
1 'polypeptide(L)'
;GQSIFSSLDSFVLLAVPLFVLMSQVLLDGRVGDDLFDVMNAWVRHFPGGLAIATILSCAFFAAITGSSATTAATIGMVAFPALTERGYERRFVLGLLAAGGTLGILIPPSIPMILYGAVTEESVGKLFMAGIIPGLVLTAIFVIYAIIRSRGGGYRAYEPASWEERFRVTRKNLWGIALPIIIMGGIYTGVFTPTEAAAVGLIYSLFITLVVYRTLSLKDLPGVCLRSVGTSCMIAMIIAGALLFGRVMTLLEIPQQLTQMVIDAGLSPLGFVIAMNILMLG
;
A
#
# COMPACT_ATOMS: atom_id res chain seq x y z
N GLY A 1 1.84 5.78 -32.87
CA GLY A 1 0.50 5.14 -32.90
C GLY A 1 0.59 3.69 -32.50
N GLN A 2 1.04 2.81 -33.40
CA GLN A 2 1.07 1.36 -33.17
C GLN A 2 2.01 0.89 -32.06
N SER A 3 3.10 1.62 -31.76
CA SER A 3 4.02 1.25 -30.66
C SER A 3 3.47 1.52 -29.25
N ILE A 4 2.53 2.46 -29.09
CA ILE A 4 1.92 2.72 -27.78
C ILE A 4 0.96 1.57 -27.43
N PHE A 5 0.25 1.03 -28.42
CA PHE A 5 -0.69 -0.08 -28.22
C PHE A 5 -0.01 -1.43 -28.05
N SER A 6 1.17 -1.66 -28.64
CA SER A 6 1.93 -2.90 -28.49
C SER A 6 2.76 -2.97 -27.22
N SER A 7 3.24 -1.83 -26.69
CA SER A 7 4.03 -1.77 -25.44
C SER A 7 3.19 -1.72 -24.17
N LEU A 8 1.86 -1.64 -24.29
CA LEU A 8 0.91 -1.91 -23.21
C LEU A 8 0.75 -3.42 -23.00
N ASP A 9 1.86 -4.16 -22.93
CA ASP A 9 1.86 -5.61 -22.87
C ASP A 9 1.02 -6.13 -21.69
N SER A 10 0.26 -7.20 -21.99
CA SER A 10 -0.83 -7.86 -21.26
C SER A 10 -0.76 -7.85 -19.73
N PHE A 11 0.43 -7.97 -19.15
CA PHE A 11 0.64 -8.11 -17.71
C PHE A 11 0.18 -6.88 -16.90
N VAL A 12 0.53 -5.66 -17.31
CA VAL A 12 0.19 -4.42 -16.58
C VAL A 12 -1.26 -4.04 -16.80
N LEU A 13 -1.74 -4.18 -18.04
CA LEU A 13 -3.14 -3.90 -18.41
C LEU A 13 -4.13 -4.78 -17.66
N LEU A 14 -3.72 -5.97 -17.21
CA LEU A 14 -4.56 -6.86 -16.42
C LEU A 14 -4.31 -6.70 -14.92
N ALA A 15 -3.06 -6.77 -14.45
CA ALA A 15 -2.75 -6.80 -13.02
C ALA A 15 -3.15 -5.50 -12.31
N VAL A 16 -2.80 -4.34 -12.88
CA VAL A 16 -3.01 -3.05 -12.22
C VAL A 16 -4.50 -2.75 -12.05
N PRO A 17 -5.36 -2.81 -13.09
CA PRO A 17 -6.79 -2.58 -12.91
C PRO A 17 -7.45 -3.57 -11.95
N LEU A 18 -7.02 -4.83 -11.92
CA LEU A 18 -7.54 -5.81 -10.97
C LEU A 18 -7.17 -5.46 -9.52
N PHE A 19 -5.91 -5.09 -9.25
CA PHE A 19 -5.51 -4.63 -7.92
C PHE A 19 -6.23 -3.33 -7.51
N VAL A 20 -6.41 -2.39 -8.44
CA VAL A 20 -7.15 -1.14 -8.20
C VAL A 20 -8.61 -1.43 -7.88
N LEU A 21 -9.27 -2.30 -8.66
CA LEU A 21 -10.66 -2.68 -8.41
C LEU A 21 -10.81 -3.44 -7.09
N MET A 22 -9.90 -4.38 -6.79
CA MET A 22 -9.86 -5.09 -5.51
C MET A 22 -9.73 -4.12 -4.34
N SER A 23 -8.80 -3.16 -4.44
CA SER A 23 -8.59 -2.10 -3.46
C SER A 23 -9.85 -1.26 -3.24
N GLN A 24 -10.56 -0.92 -4.32
CA GLN A 24 -11.82 -0.18 -4.25
C GLN A 24 -12.95 -1.00 -3.59
N VAL A 25 -13.05 -2.30 -3.89
CA VAL A 25 -14.00 -3.21 -3.23
C VAL A 25 -13.77 -3.25 -1.72
N LEU A 26 -12.50 -3.31 -1.28
CA LEU A 26 -12.15 -3.38 0.14
C LEU A 26 -12.41 -2.07 0.88
N LEU A 27 -12.12 -0.93 0.23
CA LEU A 27 -12.42 0.41 0.73
C LEU A 27 -13.94 0.57 0.93
N ASP A 28 -14.73 0.33 -0.11
CA ASP A 28 -16.18 0.51 -0.07
C ASP A 28 -16.85 -0.54 0.84
N GLY A 29 -16.27 -1.73 0.91
CA GLY A 29 -16.68 -2.81 1.82
C GLY A 29 -16.24 -2.64 3.27
N ARG A 30 -15.60 -1.51 3.63
CA ARG A 30 -15.23 -1.13 5.01
C ARG A 30 -14.35 -2.15 5.74
N VAL A 31 -13.53 -2.89 5.01
CA VAL A 31 -12.62 -3.91 5.59
C VAL A 31 -11.55 -3.25 6.48
N GLY A 32 -11.24 -1.98 6.24
CA GLY A 32 -10.30 -1.24 7.10
C GLY A 32 -10.81 -1.00 8.52
N ASP A 33 -12.12 -0.88 8.73
CA ASP A 33 -12.74 -0.73 10.07
C ASP A 33 -12.43 -1.98 10.91
N ASP A 34 -12.68 -3.16 10.34
CA ASP A 34 -12.45 -4.44 10.98
C ASP A 34 -10.97 -4.67 11.30
N LEU A 35 -10.06 -4.26 10.42
CA LEU A 35 -8.63 -4.36 10.64
C LEU A 35 -8.15 -3.38 11.71
N PHE A 36 -8.70 -2.16 11.74
CA PHE A 36 -8.41 -1.20 12.79
C PHE A 36 -8.79 -1.73 14.17
N ASP A 37 -9.97 -2.35 14.29
CA ASP A 37 -10.43 -2.96 15.54
C ASP A 37 -9.50 -4.09 16.02
N VAL A 38 -9.04 -4.93 15.09
CA VAL A 38 -8.06 -5.98 15.40
C VAL A 38 -6.78 -5.35 15.92
N MET A 39 -6.16 -4.44 15.17
CA MET A 39 -4.88 -3.84 15.58
C MET A 39 -5.01 -3.11 16.92
N ASN A 40 -6.10 -2.36 17.10
CA ASN A 40 -6.40 -1.68 18.35
C ASN A 40 -6.52 -2.65 19.53
N ALA A 41 -7.26 -3.76 19.39
CA ALA A 41 -7.40 -4.75 20.48
C ALA A 41 -6.03 -5.28 20.95
N TRP A 42 -5.08 -5.47 20.03
CA TRP A 42 -3.75 -5.98 20.35
C TRP A 42 -2.80 -4.94 20.93
N VAL A 43 -2.89 -3.67 20.52
CA VAL A 43 -1.89 -2.65 20.90
C VAL A 43 -2.41 -1.54 21.82
N ARG A 44 -3.71 -1.51 22.16
CA ARG A 44 -4.30 -0.43 22.96
C ARG A 44 -3.73 -0.26 24.38
N HIS A 45 -3.00 -1.26 24.88
CA HIS A 45 -2.34 -1.22 26.19
C HIS A 45 -1.01 -0.43 26.19
N PHE A 46 -0.46 -0.10 25.02
CA PHE A 46 0.77 0.70 24.92
C PHE A 46 0.49 2.22 24.98
N PRO A 47 1.46 3.04 25.39
CA PRO A 47 1.39 4.50 25.27
C PRO A 47 1.19 4.88 23.80
N GLY A 48 0.11 5.58 23.49
CA GLY A 48 -0.24 5.89 22.09
C GLY A 48 -0.89 4.72 21.35
N GLY A 49 -1.49 3.76 22.04
CA GLY A 49 -2.01 2.51 21.44
C GLY A 49 -2.88 2.70 20.20
N LEU A 50 -3.70 3.76 20.14
CA LEU A 50 -4.48 4.09 18.93
C LEU A 50 -3.62 4.58 17.76
N ALA A 51 -2.57 5.35 18.04
CA ALA A 51 -1.65 5.80 17.01
C ALA A 51 -0.85 4.62 16.45
N ILE A 52 -0.42 3.69 17.32
CA ILE A 52 0.21 2.43 16.93
C ILE A 52 -0.76 1.60 16.10
N ALA A 53 -2.01 1.45 16.55
CA ALA A 53 -3.05 0.71 15.83
C ALA A 53 -3.28 1.30 14.43
N THR A 54 -3.27 2.62 14.30
CA THR A 54 -3.39 3.32 13.02
C THR A 54 -2.25 2.94 12.07
N ILE A 55 -1.00 3.02 12.52
CA ILE A 55 0.17 2.66 11.69
C ILE A 55 0.12 1.18 11.30
N LEU A 56 -0.17 0.29 12.23
CA LEU A 56 -0.24 -1.14 11.96
C LEU A 56 -1.39 -1.48 11.02
N SER A 57 -2.53 -0.79 11.14
CA SER A 57 -3.67 -0.94 10.22
C SER A 57 -3.30 -0.43 8.83
N CYS A 58 -2.62 0.71 8.74
CA CYS A 58 -2.10 1.19 7.47
C CYS A 58 -1.10 0.18 6.86
N ALA A 59 -0.16 -0.34 7.64
CA ALA A 59 0.83 -1.30 7.16
C ALA A 59 0.17 -2.59 6.66
N PHE A 60 -0.80 -3.11 7.40
CA PHE A 60 -1.52 -4.33 7.04
C PHE A 60 -2.43 -4.12 5.84
N PHE A 61 -3.14 -2.99 5.77
CA PHE A 61 -4.02 -2.67 4.65
C PHE A 61 -3.25 -2.27 3.38
N ALA A 62 -2.07 -1.67 3.53
CA ALA A 62 -1.09 -1.48 2.47
C ALA A 62 -0.69 -2.83 1.87
N ALA A 63 -0.43 -3.83 2.72
CA ALA A 63 -0.12 -5.21 2.31
C ALA A 63 -1.27 -5.95 1.60
N ILE A 64 -2.42 -5.29 1.43
CA ILE A 64 -3.56 -5.81 0.68
C ILE A 64 -3.75 -4.98 -0.58
N THR A 65 -3.86 -3.67 -0.42
CA THR A 65 -4.34 -2.77 -1.47
C THR A 65 -3.25 -2.22 -2.37
N GLY A 66 -2.00 -2.19 -1.91
CA GLY A 66 -0.87 -1.63 -2.66
C GLY A 66 -1.04 -0.18 -3.11
N SER A 67 -1.92 0.56 -2.43
CA SER A 67 -2.30 1.93 -2.76
C SER A 67 -2.19 2.81 -1.52
N SER A 68 -1.29 3.79 -1.56
CA SER A 68 -1.12 4.74 -0.46
C SER A 68 -2.34 5.62 -0.22
N ALA A 69 -2.96 6.09 -1.32
CA ALA A 69 -4.15 6.93 -1.24
C ALA A 69 -5.34 6.16 -0.66
N THR A 70 -5.55 4.91 -1.11
CA THR A 70 -6.64 4.06 -0.60
C THR A 70 -6.41 3.67 0.85
N THR A 71 -5.16 3.37 1.23
CA THR A 71 -4.79 3.07 2.62
C THR A 71 -5.08 4.25 3.54
N ALA A 72 -4.61 5.45 3.17
CA ALA A 72 -4.86 6.66 3.94
C ALA A 72 -6.36 7.00 4.05
N ALA A 73 -7.12 6.83 2.96
CA ALA A 73 -8.56 7.06 2.96
C ALA A 73 -9.30 6.07 3.86
N THR A 74 -9.05 4.76 3.69
CA THR A 74 -9.75 3.70 4.42
C THR A 74 -9.49 3.81 5.92
N ILE A 75 -8.21 3.81 6.31
CA ILE A 75 -7.85 3.86 7.73
C ILE A 75 -8.14 5.23 8.30
N GLY A 76 -7.99 6.30 7.52
CA GLY A 76 -8.30 7.67 7.94
C GLY A 76 -9.77 7.87 8.32
N MET A 77 -10.72 7.25 7.61
CA MET A 77 -12.15 7.34 7.95
C MET A 77 -12.46 6.84 9.36
N VAL A 78 -11.70 5.87 9.88
CA VAL A 78 -11.91 5.25 11.20
C VAL A 78 -10.99 5.84 12.25
N ALA A 79 -9.70 5.96 11.94
CA ALA A 79 -8.68 6.38 12.88
C ALA A 79 -8.76 7.87 13.20
N PHE A 80 -9.10 8.74 12.22
CA PHE A 80 -9.19 10.17 12.44
C PHE A 80 -10.20 10.54 13.55
N PRO A 81 -11.49 10.13 13.48
CA PRO A 81 -12.43 10.40 14.56
C PRO A 81 -12.00 9.71 15.86
N ALA A 82 -11.55 8.45 15.81
CA ALA A 82 -11.16 7.68 17.01
C ALA A 82 -9.99 8.31 17.80
N LEU A 83 -9.03 8.93 17.11
CA LEU A 83 -7.90 9.65 17.71
C LEU A 83 -8.33 11.03 18.21
N THR A 84 -9.03 11.81 17.37
CA THR A 84 -9.39 13.20 17.71
C THR A 84 -10.38 13.29 18.87
N GLU A 85 -11.40 12.43 18.92
CA GLU A 85 -12.37 12.37 20.03
C GLU A 85 -11.71 12.05 21.38
N ARG A 86 -10.55 11.37 21.35
CA ARG A 86 -9.78 11.04 22.55
C ARG A 86 -8.72 12.07 22.91
N GLY A 87 -8.63 13.18 22.18
CA GLY A 87 -7.74 14.30 22.51
C GLY A 87 -6.36 14.25 21.86
N TYR A 88 -6.13 13.39 20.86
CA TYR A 88 -4.89 13.47 20.08
C TYR A 88 -4.83 14.77 19.28
N GLU A 89 -3.66 15.40 19.23
CA GLU A 89 -3.45 16.64 18.48
C GLU A 89 -3.71 16.41 16.99
N ARG A 90 -4.58 17.22 16.38
CA ARG A 90 -4.99 17.07 14.96
C ARG A 90 -3.80 17.04 13.99
N ARG A 91 -2.76 17.84 14.23
CA ARG A 91 -1.54 17.85 13.40
C ARG A 91 -0.81 16.51 13.45
N PHE A 92 -0.69 15.93 14.64
CA PHE A 92 -0.11 14.60 14.82
C PHE A 92 -0.95 13.53 14.12
N VAL A 93 -2.27 13.57 14.27
CA VAL A 93 -3.18 12.61 13.61
C VAL A 93 -3.06 12.67 12.08
N LEU A 94 -3.07 13.87 11.50
CA LEU A 94 -2.93 14.04 10.05
C LEU A 94 -1.55 13.58 9.56
N GLY A 95 -0.48 13.92 10.27
CA GLY A 95 0.87 13.46 9.95
C GLY A 95 1.01 11.94 10.04
N LEU A 96 0.39 11.33 11.04
CA LEU A 96 0.35 9.87 11.24
C LEU A 96 -0.35 9.16 10.09
N LEU A 97 -1.50 9.68 9.65
CA LEU A 97 -2.26 9.11 8.54
C LEU A 97 -1.55 9.31 7.20
N ALA A 98 -0.95 10.48 6.98
CA ALA A 98 -0.15 10.74 5.80
C ALA A 98 1.05 9.79 5.73
N ALA A 99 1.82 9.67 6.81
CA ALA A 99 2.97 8.77 6.89
C ALA A 99 2.58 7.30 6.82
N GLY A 100 1.54 6.88 7.54
CA GLY A 100 1.04 5.50 7.48
C GLY A 100 0.56 5.13 6.07
N GLY A 101 -0.10 6.06 5.38
CA GLY A 101 -0.53 5.87 3.99
C GLY A 101 0.64 5.57 3.05
N THR A 102 1.81 6.19 3.22
CA THR A 102 2.95 5.97 2.30
C THR A 102 3.50 4.55 2.36
N LEU A 103 3.21 3.78 3.42
CA LEU A 103 3.54 2.37 3.50
C LEU A 103 2.93 1.56 2.33
N GLY A 104 1.84 2.04 1.73
CA GLY A 104 1.21 1.46 0.54
C GLY A 104 2.09 1.40 -0.71
N ILE A 105 3.13 2.25 -0.81
CA ILE A 105 4.12 2.19 -1.90
C ILE A 105 5.14 1.08 -1.65
N LEU A 106 5.43 0.77 -0.39
CA LEU A 106 6.60 -0.03 -0.01
C LEU A 106 6.24 -1.45 0.42
N ILE A 107 5.15 -1.63 1.16
CA ILE A 107 4.70 -2.93 1.65
C ILE A 107 3.92 -3.65 0.54
N PRO A 108 4.37 -4.85 0.12
CA PRO A 108 3.74 -5.58 -0.97
C PRO A 108 2.35 -6.15 -0.65
N PRO A 109 1.45 -6.29 -1.66
CA PRO A 109 1.63 -5.93 -3.06
C PRO A 109 1.62 -4.40 -3.21
N SER A 110 2.30 -3.85 -4.23
CA SER A 110 2.43 -2.39 -4.43
C SER A 110 2.23 -2.02 -5.90
N ILE A 111 1.24 -1.17 -6.19
CA ILE A 111 0.96 -0.72 -7.56
C ILE A 111 2.17 0.03 -8.15
N PRO A 112 2.85 0.94 -7.44
CA PRO A 112 4.10 1.54 -7.92
C PRO A 112 5.20 0.53 -8.23
N MET A 113 5.35 -0.54 -7.44
CA MET A 113 6.34 -1.58 -7.74
C MET A 113 5.96 -2.41 -8.98
N ILE A 114 4.67 -2.69 -9.20
CA ILE A 114 4.20 -3.33 -10.44
C ILE A 114 4.53 -2.45 -11.63
N LEU A 115 4.26 -1.14 -11.53
CA LEU A 115 4.59 -0.17 -12.57
C LEU A 115 6.10 -0.13 -12.84
N TYR A 116 6.91 -0.03 -11.80
CA TYR A 116 8.37 -0.03 -11.92
C TYR A 116 8.86 -1.30 -12.60
N GLY A 117 8.45 -2.48 -12.11
CA GLY A 117 8.86 -3.76 -12.68
C GLY A 117 8.46 -3.92 -14.15
N ALA A 118 7.32 -3.37 -14.55
CA ALA A 118 6.92 -3.38 -15.94
C ALA A 118 7.74 -2.46 -16.84
N VAL A 119 8.09 -1.26 -16.36
CA VAL A 119 8.87 -0.29 -17.15
C VAL A 119 10.34 -0.71 -17.25
N THR A 120 10.88 -1.30 -16.18
CA THR A 120 12.28 -1.74 -16.13
C THR A 120 12.46 -3.21 -16.52
N GLU A 121 11.40 -3.89 -16.93
CA GLU A 121 11.39 -5.34 -17.22
C GLU A 121 11.92 -6.21 -16.07
N GLU A 122 11.75 -5.74 -14.82
CA GLU A 122 12.17 -6.44 -13.61
C GLU A 122 11.07 -7.33 -13.06
N SER A 123 11.47 -8.37 -12.33
CA SER A 123 10.51 -9.29 -11.70
C SER A 123 9.77 -8.60 -10.55
N VAL A 124 8.46 -8.37 -10.73
CA VAL A 124 7.57 -7.85 -9.69
C VAL A 124 7.61 -8.69 -8.41
N GLY A 125 7.67 -10.01 -8.52
CA GLY A 125 7.80 -10.89 -7.35
C GLY A 125 9.08 -10.62 -6.55
N LYS A 126 10.22 -10.38 -7.22
CA LYS A 126 11.48 -10.00 -6.56
C LYS A 126 11.40 -8.61 -5.93
N LEU A 127 10.79 -7.64 -6.61
CA LEU A 127 10.57 -6.30 -6.08
C LEU A 127 9.69 -6.34 -4.82
N PHE A 128 8.65 -7.18 -4.82
CA PHE A 128 7.83 -7.40 -3.64
C PHE A 128 8.67 -7.98 -2.49
N MET A 129 9.45 -9.04 -2.72
CA MET A 129 10.33 -9.57 -1.67
C MET A 129 11.33 -8.52 -1.14
N ALA A 130 11.89 -7.70 -2.03
CA ALA A 130 12.81 -6.63 -1.65
C ALA A 130 12.13 -5.51 -0.83
N GLY A 131 10.83 -5.28 -1.03
CA GLY A 131 10.04 -4.27 -0.31
C GLY A 131 9.70 -4.62 1.15
N ILE A 132 9.71 -5.90 1.53
CA ILE A 132 9.29 -6.34 2.88
C ILE A 132 10.14 -5.70 3.97
N ILE A 133 11.45 -5.89 3.90
CA ILE A 133 12.40 -5.40 4.92
C ILE A 133 12.29 -3.88 5.09
N PRO A 134 12.43 -3.05 4.04
CA PRO A 134 12.31 -1.61 4.21
C PRO A 134 10.91 -1.19 4.67
N GLY A 135 9.84 -1.89 4.25
CA GLY A 135 8.47 -1.65 4.72
C GLY A 135 8.30 -1.89 6.22
N LEU A 136 8.85 -3.00 6.75
CA LEU A 136 8.84 -3.31 8.18
C LEU A 136 9.69 -2.34 9.00
N VAL A 137 10.86 -1.97 8.49
CA VAL A 137 11.73 -0.97 9.14
C VAL A 137 11.02 0.37 9.24
N LEU A 138 10.41 0.85 8.15
CA LEU A 138 9.68 2.12 8.16
C LEU A 138 8.46 2.09 9.08
N THR A 139 7.73 0.97 9.09
CA THR A 139 6.63 0.73 10.03
C THR A 139 7.11 0.81 11.48
N ALA A 140 8.24 0.17 11.81
CA ALA A 140 8.82 0.21 13.15
C ALA A 140 9.25 1.63 13.54
N ILE A 141 9.87 2.38 12.63
CA ILE A 141 10.24 3.79 12.85
C ILE A 141 9.01 4.64 13.16
N PHE A 142 7.92 4.49 12.40
CA PHE A 142 6.68 5.21 12.65
C PHE A 142 6.04 4.81 13.98
N VAL A 143 6.05 3.53 14.35
CA VAL A 143 5.55 3.05 15.65
C VAL A 143 6.36 3.64 16.81
N ILE A 144 7.69 3.62 16.71
CA ILE A 144 8.59 4.21 17.71
C ILE A 144 8.31 5.70 17.86
N TYR A 145 8.19 6.43 16.74
CA TYR A 145 7.85 7.84 16.75
C TYR A 145 6.49 8.10 17.42
N ALA A 146 5.47 7.29 17.10
CA ALA A 146 4.15 7.39 17.70
C ALA A 146 4.18 7.17 19.22
N ILE A 147 4.96 6.19 19.71
CA ILE A 147 5.16 5.95 21.15
C ILE A 147 5.82 7.16 21.81
N ILE A 148 6.92 7.67 21.24
CA ILE A 148 7.67 8.81 21.80
C ILE A 148 6.77 10.04 21.90
N ARG A 149 6.05 10.38 20.82
CA ARG A 149 5.15 11.54 20.81
C ARG A 149 3.98 11.36 21.77
N SER A 150 3.46 10.14 21.91
CA SER A 150 2.33 9.84 22.77
C SER A 150 2.70 9.67 24.25
N ARG A 151 3.99 9.61 24.61
CA ARG A 151 4.44 9.61 26.01
C ARG A 151 4.23 10.95 26.71
N GLY A 152 4.10 12.04 25.96
CA GLY A 152 3.81 13.38 26.50
C GLY A 152 2.40 13.55 27.09
N GLY A 153 1.52 12.55 26.96
CA GLY A 153 0.14 12.60 27.48
C GLY A 153 -0.79 13.45 26.62
N GLY A 154 -1.91 13.89 27.21
CA GLY A 154 -2.90 14.77 26.56
C GLY A 154 -4.07 14.07 25.87
N TYR A 155 -4.11 12.72 25.89
CA TYR A 155 -5.21 11.93 25.35
C TYR A 155 -5.75 10.93 26.38
N ARG A 156 -7.00 10.49 26.18
CA ARG A 156 -7.63 9.43 26.98
C ARG A 156 -7.10 8.07 26.54
N ALA A 157 -6.41 7.37 27.43
CA ALA A 157 -5.92 6.02 27.16
C ALA A 157 -7.08 5.00 27.08
N TYR A 158 -6.91 3.94 26.31
CA TYR A 158 -7.82 2.79 26.31
C TYR A 158 -7.52 1.88 27.50
N GLU A 159 -8.55 1.27 28.07
CA GLU A 159 -8.34 0.13 28.95
C GLU A 159 -7.75 -1.05 28.17
N PRO A 160 -6.80 -1.82 28.73
CA PRO A 160 -6.26 -3.00 28.06
C PRO A 160 -7.34 -4.00 27.63
N ALA A 161 -7.20 -4.61 26.45
CA ALA A 161 -8.08 -5.70 26.03
C ALA A 161 -7.76 -6.98 26.80
N SER A 162 -8.81 -7.67 27.26
CA SER A 162 -8.68 -9.03 27.76
C SER A 162 -8.24 -9.96 26.63
N TRP A 163 -7.60 -11.07 26.97
CA TRP A 163 -7.18 -12.05 25.97
C TRP A 163 -8.38 -12.61 25.19
N GLU A 164 -9.50 -12.84 25.85
CA GLU A 164 -10.74 -13.27 25.21
C GLU A 164 -11.23 -12.27 24.15
N GLU A 165 -11.18 -10.97 24.46
CA GLU A 165 -11.56 -9.92 23.52
C GLU A 165 -10.65 -9.91 22.29
N ARG A 166 -9.32 -10.02 22.51
CA ARG A 166 -8.34 -10.07 21.40
C ARG A 166 -8.62 -11.21 20.44
N PHE A 167 -8.78 -12.43 20.97
CA PHE A 167 -9.05 -13.60 20.13
C PHE A 167 -10.42 -13.54 19.46
N ARG A 168 -11.44 -13.04 20.15
CA ARG A 168 -12.78 -12.87 19.59
C ARG A 168 -12.79 -11.93 18.39
N VAL A 169 -12.15 -10.76 18.51
CA VAL A 169 -12.06 -9.77 17.42
C VAL A 169 -11.23 -10.30 16.25
N THR A 170 -10.07 -10.91 16.53
CA THR A 170 -9.25 -11.54 15.48
C THR A 170 -9.99 -12.65 14.74
N ARG A 171 -10.72 -13.52 15.45
CA ARG A 171 -11.47 -14.61 14.83
C ARG A 171 -12.63 -14.10 13.97
N LYS A 172 -13.30 -13.03 14.41
CA LYS A 172 -14.37 -12.38 13.62
C LYS A 172 -13.84 -11.85 12.28
N ASN A 173 -12.63 -11.29 12.29
CA ASN A 173 -12.04 -10.60 11.13
C ASN A 173 -11.01 -11.45 10.36
N LEU A 174 -11.00 -12.76 10.61
CA LEU A 174 -10.02 -13.69 10.04
C LEU A 174 -10.02 -13.69 8.51
N TRP A 175 -11.18 -13.51 7.88
CA TRP A 175 -11.31 -13.49 6.43
C TRP A 175 -10.57 -12.31 5.80
N GLY A 176 -10.63 -11.13 6.41
CA GLY A 176 -9.85 -9.97 5.97
C GLY A 176 -8.35 -10.16 6.21
N ILE A 177 -7.98 -10.78 7.34
CA ILE A 177 -6.58 -11.05 7.71
C ILE A 177 -5.93 -12.09 6.79
N ALA A 178 -6.69 -13.03 6.25
CA ALA A 178 -6.18 -14.06 5.35
C ALA A 178 -5.84 -13.53 3.95
N LEU A 179 -6.44 -12.41 3.52
CA LEU A 179 -6.25 -11.86 2.17
C LEU A 179 -4.78 -11.55 1.80
N PRO A 180 -4.00 -10.80 2.60
CA PRO A 180 -2.59 -10.56 2.28
C PRO A 180 -1.78 -11.87 2.31
N ILE A 181 -2.13 -12.82 3.17
CA ILE A 181 -1.45 -14.12 3.24
C ILE A 181 -1.71 -14.94 1.96
N ILE A 182 -2.93 -14.92 1.43
CA ILE A 182 -3.30 -15.60 0.18
C ILE A 182 -2.55 -14.99 -1.01
N ILE A 183 -2.56 -13.66 -1.12
CA ILE A 183 -1.91 -12.93 -2.23
C ILE A 183 -0.40 -13.13 -2.17
N MET A 184 0.22 -12.82 -1.02
CA MET A 184 1.67 -12.87 -0.87
C MET A 184 2.19 -14.31 -0.84
N GLY A 185 1.49 -15.20 -0.16
CA GLY A 185 1.81 -16.62 -0.13
C GLY A 185 1.74 -17.24 -1.53
N GLY A 186 0.72 -16.93 -2.32
CA GLY A 186 0.60 -17.41 -3.70
C GLY A 186 1.72 -16.91 -4.61
N ILE A 187 2.09 -15.63 -4.50
CA ILE A 187 3.20 -15.06 -5.28
C ILE A 187 4.55 -15.68 -4.88
N TYR A 188 4.82 -15.80 -3.57
CA TYR A 188 6.13 -16.26 -3.08
C TYR A 188 6.36 -17.75 -3.20
N THR A 189 5.29 -18.55 -3.16
CA THR A 189 5.36 -19.98 -3.47
C THR A 189 5.42 -20.26 -4.96
N GLY A 190 5.26 -19.23 -5.81
CA GLY A 190 5.24 -19.36 -7.26
C GLY A 190 3.95 -19.98 -7.81
N VAL A 191 2.93 -20.17 -6.96
CA VAL A 191 1.61 -20.70 -7.36
C VAL A 191 0.86 -19.69 -8.22
N PHE A 192 1.01 -18.39 -7.92
CA PHE A 192 0.40 -17.30 -8.67
C PHE A 192 1.46 -16.37 -9.26
N THR A 193 1.26 -15.99 -10.52
CA THR A 193 1.80 -14.74 -11.05
C THR A 193 1.13 -13.55 -10.37
N PRO A 194 1.72 -12.35 -10.37
CA PRO A 194 1.08 -11.17 -9.80
C PRO A 194 -0.30 -10.85 -10.39
N THR A 195 -0.53 -11.13 -11.68
CA THR A 195 -1.84 -10.96 -12.33
C THR A 195 -2.87 -11.95 -11.80
N GLU A 196 -2.50 -13.22 -11.66
CA GLU A 196 -3.37 -14.25 -11.07
C GLU A 196 -3.67 -13.93 -9.60
N ALA A 197 -2.68 -13.47 -8.85
CA ALA A 197 -2.85 -13.04 -7.47
C ALA A 197 -3.84 -11.85 -7.37
N ALA A 198 -3.80 -10.90 -8.31
CA ALA A 198 -4.78 -9.81 -8.39
C ALA A 198 -6.20 -10.32 -8.66
N ALA A 199 -6.36 -11.26 -9.59
CA ALA A 199 -7.65 -11.86 -9.92
C ALA A 199 -8.24 -12.66 -8.74
N VAL A 200 -7.43 -13.51 -8.12
CA VAL A 200 -7.81 -14.26 -6.92
C VAL A 200 -8.15 -13.31 -5.77
N GLY A 201 -7.33 -12.28 -5.56
CA GLY A 201 -7.57 -11.25 -4.56
C GLY A 201 -8.88 -10.50 -4.76
N LEU A 202 -9.22 -10.14 -6.00
CA LEU A 202 -10.50 -9.50 -6.34
C LEU A 202 -11.69 -10.44 -6.09
N ILE A 203 -11.61 -11.69 -6.53
CA ILE A 203 -12.70 -12.67 -6.30
C ILE A 203 -12.89 -12.88 -4.80
N TYR A 204 -11.80 -13.01 -4.06
CA TYR A 204 -11.84 -13.16 -2.61
C TYR A 204 -12.38 -11.90 -1.93
N SER A 205 -11.98 -10.70 -2.35
CA SER A 205 -12.48 -9.44 -1.78
C SER A 205 -13.98 -9.26 -2.02
N LEU A 206 -14.49 -9.65 -3.19
CA LEU A 206 -15.92 -9.68 -3.49
C LEU A 206 -16.63 -10.72 -2.61
N PHE A 207 -16.06 -11.91 -2.43
CA PHE A 207 -16.65 -12.94 -1.56
C PHE A 207 -16.77 -12.47 -0.11
N ILE A 208 -15.71 -11.90 0.46
CA ILE A 208 -15.75 -11.44 1.86
C ILE A 208 -16.71 -10.25 2.04
N THR A 209 -16.78 -9.32 1.09
CA THR A 209 -17.62 -8.12 1.22
C THR A 209 -19.09 -8.39 0.91
N LEU A 210 -19.40 -9.26 -0.05
CA LEU A 210 -20.78 -9.59 -0.44
C LEU A 210 -21.41 -10.68 0.43
N VAL A 211 -20.64 -11.71 0.80
CA VAL A 211 -21.20 -12.94 1.42
C VAL A 211 -20.92 -12.99 2.92
N VAL A 212 -19.67 -12.75 3.33
CA VAL A 212 -19.22 -12.93 4.71
C VAL A 212 -19.60 -11.74 5.58
N TYR A 213 -19.09 -10.56 5.27
CA TYR A 213 -19.36 -9.32 6.01
C TYR A 213 -20.65 -8.64 5.57
N ARG A 214 -21.11 -8.91 4.34
CA ARG A 214 -22.33 -8.34 3.75
C ARG A 214 -22.36 -6.81 3.83
N THR A 215 -21.18 -6.20 3.67
CA THR A 215 -21.00 -4.74 3.68
C THR A 215 -21.32 -4.14 2.32
N LEU A 216 -21.27 -4.92 1.24
CA LEU A 216 -21.67 -4.55 -0.10
C LEU A 216 -22.82 -5.42 -0.61
N SER A 217 -23.60 -4.87 -1.55
CA SER A 217 -24.59 -5.59 -2.34
C SER A 217 -24.20 -5.60 -3.83
N LEU A 218 -24.81 -6.49 -4.61
CA LEU A 218 -24.59 -6.54 -6.07
C LEU A 218 -24.97 -5.23 -6.78
N LYS A 219 -25.85 -4.42 -6.17
CA LYS A 219 -26.25 -3.12 -6.70
C LYS A 219 -25.16 -2.05 -6.55
N ASP A 220 -24.21 -2.25 -5.64
CA ASP A 220 -23.12 -1.31 -5.39
C ASP A 220 -21.97 -1.50 -6.39
N LEU A 221 -21.86 -2.70 -6.99
CA LEU A 221 -20.75 -3.07 -7.88
C LEU A 221 -20.56 -2.11 -9.08
N PRO A 222 -21.61 -1.64 -9.80
CA PRO A 222 -21.41 -0.66 -10.86
C PRO A 222 -20.75 0.63 -10.36
N GLY A 223 -21.12 1.08 -9.15
CA GLY A 223 -20.52 2.27 -8.52
C GLY A 223 -19.06 2.03 -8.11
N VAL A 224 -18.76 0.85 -7.57
CA VAL A 224 -17.38 0.43 -7.22
C VAL A 224 -16.50 0.43 -8.48
N CYS A 225 -16.97 -0.19 -9.56
CA CYS A 225 -16.27 -0.20 -10.84
C CYS A 225 -16.05 1.21 -11.40
N LEU A 226 -17.07 2.08 -11.34
CA LEU A 226 -16.94 3.44 -11.85
C LEU A 226 -15.89 4.25 -11.05
N ARG A 227 -15.83 4.08 -9.73
CA ARG A 227 -14.79 4.71 -8.90
C ARG A 227 -13.39 4.19 -9.22
N SER A 228 -13.24 2.88 -9.46
CA SER A 228 -11.93 2.29 -9.79
C SER A 228 -11.40 2.76 -11.15
N VAL A 229 -12.27 3.06 -12.12
CA VAL A 229 -11.89 3.56 -13.45
C VAL A 229 -11.01 4.80 -13.36
N GLY A 230 -11.32 5.75 -12.47
CA GLY A 230 -10.54 6.98 -12.33
C GLY A 230 -9.07 6.70 -12.00
N THR A 231 -8.83 5.84 -11.01
CA THR A 231 -7.47 5.43 -10.60
C THR A 231 -6.79 4.60 -11.69
N SER A 232 -7.51 3.68 -12.35
CA SER A 232 -6.96 2.89 -13.46
C SER A 232 -6.55 3.77 -14.65
N CYS A 233 -7.37 4.74 -15.05
CA CYS A 233 -7.07 5.68 -16.12
C CYS A 233 -5.87 6.58 -15.76
N MET A 234 -5.80 7.07 -14.52
CA MET A 234 -4.65 7.85 -14.04
C MET A 234 -3.35 7.05 -14.18
N ILE A 235 -3.34 5.78 -13.75
CA ILE A 235 -2.15 4.93 -13.85
C ILE A 235 -1.81 4.62 -15.32
N ALA A 236 -2.81 4.34 -16.17
CA ALA A 236 -2.60 4.11 -17.59
C ALA A 236 -1.97 5.33 -18.29
N MET A 237 -2.40 6.54 -17.94
CA MET A 237 -1.80 7.78 -18.46
C MET A 237 -0.35 7.97 -17.98
N ILE A 238 -0.05 7.66 -16.72
CA ILE A 238 1.32 7.69 -16.18
C ILE A 238 2.22 6.70 -16.95
N ILE A 239 1.74 5.47 -17.21
CA ILE A 239 2.46 4.47 -17.99
C ILE A 239 2.73 4.98 -19.41
N ALA A 240 1.69 5.47 -20.09
CA ALA A 240 1.83 5.96 -21.46
C ALA A 240 2.85 7.11 -21.56
N GLY A 241 2.80 8.05 -20.61
CA GLY A 241 3.76 9.14 -20.50
C GLY A 241 5.19 8.66 -20.22
N ALA A 242 5.36 7.73 -19.27
CA ALA A 242 6.65 7.17 -18.89
C ALA A 242 7.31 6.40 -20.05
N LEU A 243 6.55 5.60 -20.78
CA LEU A 243 7.05 4.85 -21.94
C LEU A 243 7.44 5.78 -23.10
N LEU A 244 6.62 6.81 -23.37
CA LEU A 244 6.94 7.81 -24.38
C LEU A 244 8.21 8.59 -24.02
N PHE A 245 8.30 9.03 -22.76
CA PHE A 245 9.46 9.74 -22.24
C PHE A 245 10.72 8.87 -22.30
N GLY A 246 10.64 7.62 -21.84
CA GLY A 246 11.75 6.66 -21.92
C GLY A 246 12.26 6.49 -23.35
N ARG A 247 11.35 6.33 -24.31
CA ARG A 247 11.73 6.24 -25.74
C ARG A 247 12.42 7.50 -26.25
N VAL A 248 11.95 8.68 -25.88
CA VAL A 248 12.60 9.95 -26.27
C VAL A 248 13.98 10.06 -25.64
N MET A 249 14.14 9.72 -24.36
CA MET A 249 15.44 9.70 -23.68
C MET A 249 16.42 8.74 -24.37
N THR A 250 15.97 7.55 -24.77
CA THR A 250 16.80 6.60 -25.53
C THR A 250 17.20 7.13 -26.90
N LEU A 251 16.29 7.79 -27.62
CA LEU A 251 16.59 8.38 -28.93
C LEU A 251 17.57 9.56 -28.84
N LEU A 252 17.54 10.31 -27.74
CA LEU A 252 18.46 11.42 -27.48
C LEU A 252 19.78 10.97 -26.84
N GLU A 253 19.95 9.68 -26.57
CA GLU A 253 21.12 9.08 -25.91
C GLU A 253 21.46 9.73 -24.56
N ILE A 254 20.47 10.34 -23.90
CA ILE A 254 20.66 11.02 -22.61
C ILE A 254 21.17 10.05 -21.53
N PRO A 255 20.63 8.82 -21.38
CA PRO A 255 21.15 7.86 -20.40
C PRO A 255 22.64 7.52 -20.63
N GLN A 256 23.07 7.40 -21.89
CA GLN A 256 24.45 7.11 -22.25
C GLN A 256 25.37 8.29 -21.91
N GLN A 257 24.96 9.52 -22.22
CA GLN A 257 25.71 10.73 -21.87
C GLN A 257 25.87 10.88 -20.36
N LEU A 258 24.78 10.67 -19.59
CA LEU A 258 24.83 10.71 -18.13
C LEU A 258 25.74 9.62 -17.56
N THR A 259 25.71 8.41 -18.13
CA THR A 259 26.59 7.32 -17.71
C THR A 259 28.06 7.69 -17.93
N GLN A 260 28.38 8.28 -19.08
CA GLN A 260 29.74 8.73 -19.37
C GLN A 260 30.20 9.83 -18.39
N MET A 261 29.34 10.80 -18.07
CA MET A 261 29.65 11.85 -17.08
C MET A 261 29.99 11.27 -15.70
N VAL A 262 29.28 10.22 -15.27
CA VAL A 262 29.53 9.55 -13.97
C VAL A 262 30.86 8.80 -13.99
N ILE A 263 31.17 8.12 -15.10
CA ILE A 263 32.44 7.41 -15.30
C ILE A 263 33.60 8.41 -15.30
N ASP A 264 33.46 9.52 -16.03
CA ASP A 264 34.48 10.57 -16.11
C ASP A 264 34.69 11.28 -14.77
N ALA A 265 33.65 11.39 -13.95
CA ALA A 265 33.73 11.90 -12.59
C ALA A 265 34.44 10.93 -11.61
N GLY A 266 34.78 9.72 -12.03
CA GLY A 266 35.47 8.72 -11.20
C GLY A 266 34.67 8.24 -9.99
N LEU A 267 33.33 8.36 -10.05
CA LEU A 267 32.47 8.00 -8.93
C LEU A 267 32.45 6.48 -8.73
N SER A 268 32.67 6.04 -7.49
CA SER A 268 32.37 4.66 -7.10
C SER A 268 30.85 4.42 -7.14
N PRO A 269 30.37 3.16 -7.25
CA PRO A 269 28.94 2.86 -7.20
C PRO A 269 28.24 3.42 -5.96
N LEU A 270 28.92 3.39 -4.80
CA LEU A 270 28.42 3.99 -3.57
C LEU A 270 28.40 5.53 -3.66
N GLY A 271 29.45 6.13 -4.23
CA GLY A 271 29.53 7.57 -4.45
C GLY A 271 28.41 8.08 -5.36
N PHE A 272 28.08 7.33 -6.41
CA PHE A 272 26.93 7.62 -7.28
C PHE A 272 25.60 7.54 -6.52
N VAL A 273 25.37 6.47 -5.75
CA VAL A 273 24.14 6.31 -4.95
C VAL A 273 23.99 7.45 -3.94
N ILE A 274 25.07 7.87 -3.26
CA ILE A 274 25.03 8.99 -2.31
C ILE A 274 24.74 10.30 -3.05
N ALA A 275 25.39 10.57 -4.19
CA ALA A 275 25.15 11.76 -4.99
C ALA A 275 23.70 11.85 -5.46
N MET A 276 23.12 10.73 -5.90
CA MET A 276 21.70 10.65 -6.27
C MET A 276 20.77 10.87 -5.10
N ASN A 277 21.06 10.30 -3.92
CA ASN A 277 20.25 10.56 -2.72
C ASN A 277 20.27 12.04 -2.31
N ILE A 278 21.44 12.69 -2.35
CA ILE A 278 21.56 14.13 -2.05
C ILE A 278 20.76 14.96 -3.06
N LEU A 279 20.87 14.63 -4.36
CA LEU A 279 20.13 15.30 -5.42
C LEU A 279 18.61 15.12 -5.27
N MET A 280 18.14 13.96 -4.80
CA MET A 280 16.72 13.70 -4.56
C MET A 280 16.18 14.35 -3.28
N LEU A 281 17.05 14.71 -2.34
CA LEU A 281 16.69 15.38 -1.08
C LEU A 281 16.66 16.91 -1.19
N GLY A 282 17.32 17.48 -2.20
CA GLY A 282 17.36 18.91 -2.51
C GLY A 282 16.25 19.34 -3.45
#